data_AF-A0A1F6XJE4-F1
#
_entry.id   AF-A0A1F6XJE4-F1
#
_cell.length_a   1.000
_cell.length_b   1.000
_cell.length_c   1.000
_cell.angle_alpha   90.00
_cell.angle_beta   90.00
_cell.angle_gamma   90.00
#
_symmetry.space_group_name_H-M   'P 1'
#
loop_
_entity.id
_entity.type
_entity.pdbx_description
1 polymer ?
#
loop_
_entity_poly.entity_id
_entity_poly.type
_entity_poly.pdbx_seq_one_letter_code
_entity_poly.pdbx_strand_id
1 'polypeptide(L)' 'MFDIPETKKAEREWLRWHLKKFNYSMIQKSVWVGPSPLPKEFLDYIQFIKIKDGFKTFKLAKSYDF' A
#
# COMPACT_ATOMS: atom_id res chain seq x y z
N MET A 1 -2.15 2.59 -3.97
CA MET A 1 -1.51 1.95 -5.15
C MET A 1 -0.01 2.10 -5.05
N PHE A 2 0.76 1.22 -5.69
CA PHE A 2 2.20 1.38 -5.76
C PHE A 2 2.80 0.99 -7.12
N ASP A 3 3.83 1.70 -7.52
CA ASP A 3 4.65 1.45 -8.70
C ASP A 3 6.11 1.29 -8.26
N ILE A 4 6.49 0.05 -7.97
CA ILE A 4 7.81 -0.31 -7.43
C ILE A 4 8.43 -1.30 -8.42
N PRO A 5 9.67 -1.07 -8.87
CA PRO A 5 10.32 -1.93 -9.86
C PRO A 5 10.48 -3.38 -9.35
N GLU A 6 10.52 -4.34 -10.27
CA GLU A 6 10.70 -5.77 -9.96
C GLU A 6 12.03 -6.06 -9.24
N THR A 7 13.05 -5.22 -9.46
CA THR A 7 14.33 -5.30 -8.74
C THR A 7 14.17 -5.18 -7.22
N LYS A 8 13.07 -4.59 -6.74
CA LYS A 8 12.69 -4.45 -5.32
C LYS A 8 11.58 -5.42 -4.92
N LYS A 9 11.71 -6.69 -5.32
CA LYS A 9 10.68 -7.73 -5.09
C LYS A 9 10.40 -7.94 -3.59
N ALA A 10 11.44 -7.92 -2.75
CA ALA A 10 11.29 -8.12 -1.31
C ALA A 10 10.40 -7.04 -0.67
N GLU A 11 10.61 -5.77 -1.04
CA GLU A 11 9.83 -4.63 -0.57
C GLU A 11 8.39 -4.69 -1.04
N ARG A 12 8.16 -5.16 -2.28
CA ARG A 12 6.81 -5.37 -2.81
C ARG A 12 6.07 -6.44 -2.02
N GLU A 13 6.68 -7.59 -1.77
CA GLU A 13 6.06 -8.65 -0.98
C GLU A 13 5.84 -8.23 0.48
N TRP A 14 6.80 -7.54 1.08
CA TRP A 14 6.67 -6.97 2.42
C TRP A 14 5.50 -5.98 2.53
N LEU A 15 5.34 -5.10 1.53
CA LEU A 15 4.23 -4.15 1.45
C LEU A 15 2.88 -4.87 1.31
N ARG A 16 2.81 -5.88 0.43
CA ARG A 16 1.60 -6.70 0.24
C ARG A 16 1.21 -7.42 1.53
N TRP A 17 2.18 -7.97 2.25
CA TRP A 17 1.94 -8.65 3.52
C TRP A 17 1.38 -7.69 4.58
N HIS A 18 1.96 -6.49 4.72
CA HIS A 18 1.47 -5.47 5.64
C HIS A 18 0.05 -5.00 5.30
N LEU A 19 -0.22 -4.73 4.02
CA LEU A 19 -1.55 -4.31 3.57
C LEU A 19 -2.61 -5.38 3.88
N LYS A 20 -2.31 -6.67 3.68
CA LYS A 20 -3.20 -7.76 4.12
C LYS A 20 -3.46 -7.75 5.62
N LYS A 21 -2.43 -7.49 6.44
CA LYS A 21 -2.56 -7.38 7.90
C LYS A 21 -3.42 -6.19 8.34
N PHE A 22 -3.44 -5.11 7.56
CA PHE A 22 -4.30 -3.95 7.78
C PHE A 22 -5.71 -4.09 7.18
N ASN A 23 -6.14 -5.32 6.84
CA ASN A 23 -7.43 -5.59 6.22
C ASN A 23 -7.64 -4.84 4.89
N TYR A 24 -6.57 -4.54 4.15
CA TYR A 24 -6.70 -4.10 2.77
C TYR A 24 -6.90 -5.32 1.86
N SER A 25 -7.81 -5.17 0.91
CA SER A 25 -8.07 -6.12 -0.16
C SER A 25 -7.36 -5.67 -1.43
N MET A 26 -6.74 -6.61 -2.14
CA MET A 26 -6.14 -6.35 -3.44
C MET A 26 -7.24 -6.38 -4.51
N ILE A 27 -7.44 -5.25 -5.21
CA ILE A 27 -8.39 -5.19 -6.34
C ILE A 27 -7.66 -5.51 -7.65
N GLN A 28 -6.42 -5.00 -7.80
CA GLN A 28 -5.57 -5.27 -8.97
C GLN A 28 -4.11 -5.39 -8.53
N LYS A 29 -3.24 -5.83 -9.44
CA LYS A 29 -1.80 -5.91 -9.18
C LYS A 29 -1.29 -4.51 -8.76
N SER A 30 -0.82 -4.42 -7.52
CA SER A 30 -0.34 -3.19 -6.87
C SER A 30 -1.42 -2.13 -6.53
N VAL A 31 -2.71 -2.45 -6.67
CA VAL A 31 -3.83 -1.59 -6.27
C VAL A 31 -4.61 -2.27 -5.14
N TRP A 32 -4.77 -1.53 -4.04
CA TRP A 32 -5.34 -2.03 -2.80
C TRP A 32 -6.37 -1.05 -2.27
N VAL A 33 -7.45 -1.57 -1.71
CA VAL A 33 -8.52 -0.83 -1.03
C VAL A 33 -8.66 -1.35 0.39
N GLY A 34 -8.97 -0.48 1.34
CA GLY A 34 -9.09 -0.89 2.72
C GLY A 34 -9.44 0.27 3.64
N PRO A 35 -9.54 -0.01 4.95
CA PRO A 35 -9.88 0.99 5.94
C PRO A 35 -8.78 2.04 6.05
N SER A 36 -9.17 3.31 5.97
CA SER A 36 -8.29 4.48 6.15
C SER A 36 -8.49 5.05 7.56
N PRO A 37 -7.45 5.61 8.21
CA PRO A 37 -6.09 5.87 7.71
C PRO A 37 -5.08 4.75 7.97
N LEU A 38 -4.02 4.70 7.15
CA LEU A 38 -2.85 3.86 7.42
C LEU A 38 -2.11 4.34 8.68
N PRO A 39 -1.52 3.43 9.47
CA PRO A 39 -0.73 3.80 10.64
C PRO A 39 0.41 4.77 10.27
N LYS A 40 0.64 5.77 11.12
CA LYS A 40 1.72 6.75 10.91
C LYS A 40 3.10 6.07 10.82
N GLU A 41 3.36 5.12 11.72
CA GLU A 41 4.60 4.34 11.75
C GLU A 41 4.87 3.61 10.42
N PHE A 42 3.79 3.11 9.79
CA PHE A 42 3.90 2.47 8.48
C PHE A 42 4.30 3.49 7.41
N LEU A 43 3.68 4.67 7.39
CA LEU A 43 4.03 5.73 6.44
C LEU A 43 5.46 6.25 6.65
N ASP A 44 5.89 6.39 7.90
CA ASP A 44 7.26 6.79 8.26
C ASP A 44 8.27 5.73 7.78
N TYR A 45 7.94 4.45 7.93
CA TYR A 45 8.78 3.36 7.42
C TYR A 45 8.88 3.35 5.88
N ILE A 46 7.76 3.57 5.17
CA ILE A 46 7.75 3.71 3.70
C ILE A 46 8.68 4.84 3.23
N GLN A 47 8.71 5.94 3.98
CA GLN A 47 9.63 7.05 3.74
C GLN A 47 11.09 6.67 4.01
N PHE A 48 11.35 5.94 5.10
CA PHE A 48 12.67 5.45 5.47
C PHE A 48 13.29 4.54 4.41
N ILE A 49 12.52 3.58 3.87
CA ILE A 49 13.01 2.65 2.83
C ILE A 49 13.03 3.24 1.41
N LYS A 50 12.76 4.54 1.27
CA LYS A 50 12.82 5.29 0.00
C LYS A 50 11.96 4.67 -1.12
N ILE A 51 10.77 4.13 -0.78
CA ILE A 51 9.78 3.69 -1.78
C ILE A 51 8.58 4.63 -1.86
N LYS A 52 8.61 5.75 -1.11
CA LYS A 52 7.54 6.76 -1.05
C LYS A 52 7.15 7.30 -2.42
N ASP A 53 8.11 7.53 -3.32
CA ASP A 53 7.81 8.07 -4.66
C ASP A 53 6.96 7.11 -5.51
N GLY A 54 7.14 5.81 -5.28
CA GLY A 54 6.35 4.76 -5.89
C GLY A 54 5.05 4.46 -5.15
N PHE A 55 4.76 5.06 -4.00
CA PHE A 55 3.60 4.74 -3.17
C PHE A 55 2.61 5.90 -3.13
N LYS A 56 1.38 5.68 -3.60
CA LYS A 56 0.33 6.70 -3.66
C LYS A 56 -0.94 6.24 -2.98
N THR A 57 -1.47 7.06 -2.08
CA THR A 57 -2.74 6.85 -1.38
C THR A 57 -3.80 7.80 -1.93
N PHE A 58 -5.00 7.28 -2.19
CA PHE A 58 -6.14 8.06 -2.63
C PHE A 58 -7.32 7.81 -1.69
N LYS A 59 -8.09 8.86 -1.41
CA LYS A 59 -9.38 8.72 -0.74
C LYS A 59 -10.44 8.44 -1.79
N LEU A 60 -11.25 7.41 -1.57
CA LEU A 60 -12.36 7.11 -2.46
C LEU A 60 -13.48 8.14 -2.29
N ALA A 61 -14.12 8.54 -3.40
CA ALA A 61 -15.26 9.45 -3.39
C ALA A 61 -16.56 8.77 -2.94
N LYS A 62 -16.64 7.45 -3.11
CA LYS A 62 -17.76 6.59 -2.67
C LYS A 62 -17.19 5.39 -1.91
N SER A 63 -17.98 4.81 -1.01
CA SER A 63 -17.64 3.55 -0.35
C SER A 63 -17.37 2.46 -1.39
N TYR A 64 -16.43 1.57 -1.08
CA TYR A 64 -16.16 0.41 -1.92
C TYR A 64 -16.96 -0.76 -1.37
N ASP A 65 -17.85 -1.31 -2.20
CA ASP A 65 -18.60 -2.52 -1.86
C ASP A 65 -17.66 -3.72 -2.02
N PHE A 66 -17.52 -4.50 -0.95
CA PHE A 66 -16.64 -5.66 -0.87
C PHE A 66 -17.27 -6.93 -1.41
#